data_AF-A0A563VLS8-F1
#
_entry.id   AF-A0A563VLS8-F1
#
_cell.length_a   1.000
_cell.length_b   1.000
_cell.length_c   1.000
_cell.angle_alpha   90.00
_cell.angle_beta   90.00
_cell.angle_gamma   90.00
#
_symmetry.space_group_name_H-M   'P 1'
#
loop_
_entity.id
_entity.type
_entity.pdbx_description
1 polymer ?
#
loop_
_entity_poly.entity_id
_entity_poly.type
_entity_poly.pdbx_seq_one_letter_code
_entity_poly.pdbx_strand_id
1 'polypeptide(L)'
;MKKKHVAQIKCVKRKLILAKKADKNFRVFGSKYHKYFIDRVVTEDEVANFEQEYKITLPSCYRSFLTQIGNGGNSYANSAAGPFYGIFPLGERISELIEFPEEYLNQPVNIYPGMTDESWTQLTQRIQEEEDISDDDFDKEMGKIYSGILPIGSQGCAYIQAITLNGANKGRVVNLDIDIDGEKPKFAYENNFLDWYERWLDEIISGDLIKDRPTWFGFCMGGTDRELIGKYQDSTNEEYKIECLVGLLQKAKLNMETIQIIEKECSNPSPVLSNLALQLLTKTDYKLAKNKLKEKYTIEPLIVFQCLFWYAKDASEDWIPEIKVLLSERNIDPKLFNFVTYVVKECKTNSSILLQPFTEHENEKIRRQAGYILKELKHKTKAN
;
A
#
# COMPACT_ATOMS: atom_id res chain seq x y z
N MET A 1 3.23 -10.41 35.57
CA MET A 1 2.69 -10.67 34.21
C MET A 1 3.78 -11.17 33.25
N LYS A 2 4.37 -12.36 33.52
CA LYS A 2 5.50 -12.90 32.75
C LYS A 2 5.00 -13.64 31.50
N LYS A 3 5.57 -13.31 30.33
CA LYS A 3 5.63 -14.07 29.06
C LYS A 3 4.46 -14.03 28.06
N LYS A 4 3.74 -12.92 27.89
CA LYS A 4 3.00 -12.74 26.63
C LYS A 4 4.03 -12.49 25.50
N HIS A 5 3.88 -13.13 24.34
CA HIS A 5 4.70 -12.93 23.13
C HIS A 5 6.16 -13.42 23.10
N VAL A 6 6.69 -14.13 24.10
CA VAL A 6 8.12 -14.52 24.14
C VAL A 6 8.60 -15.28 22.90
N ALA A 7 7.79 -16.22 22.40
CA ALA A 7 8.14 -16.97 21.18
C ALA A 7 8.19 -16.05 19.96
N GLN A 8 7.22 -15.14 19.84
CA GLN A 8 7.13 -14.17 18.75
C GLN A 8 8.30 -13.18 18.78
N ILE A 9 8.66 -12.65 19.96
CA ILE A 9 9.82 -11.77 20.14
C ILE A 9 11.12 -12.45 19.67
N LYS A 10 11.32 -13.73 20.03
CA LYS A 10 12.48 -14.50 19.51
C LYS A 10 12.44 -14.63 18.00
N CYS A 11 11.26 -14.86 17.43
CA CYS A 11 11.07 -14.93 15.98
C CYS A 11 11.42 -13.60 15.30
N VAL A 12 10.89 -12.48 15.79
CA VAL A 12 11.14 -11.12 15.28
C VAL A 12 12.62 -10.77 15.32
N LYS A 13 13.32 -11.03 16.43
CA LYS A 13 14.78 -10.82 16.52
C LYS A 13 15.55 -11.60 15.46
N ARG A 14 15.19 -12.86 15.24
CA ARG A 14 15.79 -13.68 14.17
C ARG A 14 15.46 -13.12 12.79
N LYS A 15 14.21 -12.75 12.56
CA LYS A 15 13.72 -12.21 11.28
C LYS A 15 14.36 -10.87 10.93
N LEU A 16 14.66 -10.00 11.90
CA LEU A 16 15.43 -8.76 11.67
C LEU A 16 16.80 -9.02 11.04
N ILE A 17 17.51 -10.04 11.54
CA ILE A 17 18.82 -10.46 10.98
C ILE A 17 18.64 -11.01 9.57
N LEU A 18 17.60 -11.80 9.32
CA LEU A 18 17.30 -12.37 8.01
C LEU A 18 16.87 -11.29 6.99
N ALA A 19 16.02 -10.36 7.40
CA ALA A 19 15.56 -9.24 6.58
C ALA A 19 16.74 -8.37 6.14
N LYS A 20 17.65 -8.01 7.06
CA LYS A 20 18.89 -7.29 6.74
C LYS A 20 19.78 -8.05 5.74
N LYS A 21 19.81 -9.38 5.81
CA LYS A 21 20.56 -10.23 4.86
C LYS A 21 19.87 -10.36 3.50
N ALA A 22 18.53 -10.33 3.47
CA ALA A 22 17.75 -10.37 2.23
C ALA A 22 17.87 -9.03 1.48
N ASP A 23 17.75 -7.92 2.19
CA ASP A 23 17.85 -6.57 1.63
C ASP A 23 19.27 -5.99 1.71
N LYS A 24 20.23 -6.68 1.07
CA LYS A 24 21.66 -6.33 1.12
C LYS A 24 21.98 -4.92 0.64
N ASN A 25 21.14 -4.39 -0.26
CA ASN A 25 21.34 -3.10 -0.92
C ASN A 25 20.39 -2.01 -0.37
N PHE A 26 19.66 -2.28 0.72
CA PHE A 26 18.71 -1.34 1.31
C PHE A 26 17.69 -0.77 0.30
N ARG A 27 17.09 -1.67 -0.48
CA ARG A 27 16.07 -1.36 -1.51
C ARG A 27 14.67 -1.33 -0.94
N VAL A 28 14.41 -1.95 0.22
CA VAL A 28 13.10 -1.83 0.88
C VAL A 28 12.88 -0.36 1.22
N PHE A 29 11.67 0.17 0.98
CA PHE A 29 11.38 1.56 1.27
C PHE A 29 11.68 1.90 2.74
N GLY A 30 12.50 2.93 2.98
CA GLY A 30 12.96 3.31 4.32
C GLY A 30 14.29 2.71 4.78
N SER A 31 14.64 1.52 4.28
CA SER A 31 15.79 0.74 4.77
C SER A 31 17.14 1.41 4.60
N LYS A 32 17.30 2.31 3.61
CA LYS A 32 18.52 3.12 3.42
C LYS A 32 18.82 4.05 4.60
N TYR A 33 17.79 4.44 5.35
CA TYR A 33 17.90 5.29 6.54
C TYR A 33 18.12 4.42 7.79
N HIS A 34 17.14 3.57 8.13
CA HIS A 34 17.20 2.81 9.38
C HIS A 34 18.21 1.66 9.36
N LYS A 35 18.61 1.13 8.19
CA LYS A 35 19.63 0.06 8.03
C LYS A 35 19.43 -1.17 8.95
N TYR A 36 18.17 -1.45 9.25
CA TYR A 36 17.72 -2.46 10.23
C TYR A 36 18.29 -2.28 11.64
N PHE A 37 18.64 -1.06 12.02
CA PHE A 37 19.13 -0.69 13.33
C PHE A 37 17.96 -0.35 14.27
N ILE A 38 18.05 -0.85 15.49
CA ILE A 38 17.15 -0.55 16.60
C ILE A 38 18.06 -0.32 17.80
N ASP A 39 17.82 0.76 18.53
CA ASP A 39 18.59 1.15 19.70
C ASP A 39 18.13 0.36 20.95
N ARG A 40 18.51 0.81 22.15
CA ARG A 40 18.29 0.13 23.42
C ARG A 40 16.80 -0.14 23.70
N VAL A 41 16.56 -1.18 24.48
CA VAL A 41 15.23 -1.47 25.05
C VAL A 41 14.83 -0.41 26.08
N VAL A 42 13.53 -0.18 26.18
CA VAL A 42 12.93 0.62 27.26
C VAL A 42 12.88 -0.21 28.54
N THR A 43 13.19 0.41 29.68
CA THR A 43 13.04 -0.19 31.00
C THR A 43 11.56 -0.28 31.41
N GLU A 44 11.24 -1.18 32.34
CA GLU A 44 9.85 -1.26 32.86
C GLU A 44 9.44 0.04 33.57
N ASP A 45 10.38 0.76 34.18
CA ASP A 45 10.12 2.04 34.85
C ASP A 45 9.82 3.17 33.85
N GLU A 46 10.58 3.27 32.75
CA GLU A 46 10.28 4.21 31.66
C GLU A 46 8.89 3.95 31.06
N VAL A 47 8.51 2.68 30.85
CA VAL A 47 7.16 2.34 30.40
C VAL A 47 6.10 2.70 31.44
N ALA A 48 6.33 2.40 32.72
CA ALA A 48 5.38 2.70 33.79
C ALA A 48 5.17 4.21 33.94
N ASN A 49 6.23 5.02 33.82
CA ASN A 49 6.15 6.47 33.84
C ASN A 49 5.30 7.00 32.68
N PHE A 50 5.54 6.50 31.47
CA PHE A 50 4.75 6.87 30.28
C PHE A 50 3.26 6.50 30.44
N GLU A 51 2.97 5.28 30.89
CA GLU A 51 1.60 4.83 31.15
C GLU A 51 0.91 5.67 32.23
N GLN A 52 1.64 6.08 33.27
CA GLN A 52 1.14 6.93 34.34
C GLN A 52 0.85 8.36 33.84
N GLU A 53 1.77 8.93 33.06
CA GLU A 53 1.66 10.30 32.51
C GLU A 53 0.39 10.45 31.67
N TYR A 54 0.16 9.52 30.73
CA TYR A 54 -0.99 9.57 29.82
C TYR A 54 -2.23 8.82 30.34
N LYS A 55 -2.15 8.20 31.53
CA LYS A 55 -3.22 7.40 32.15
C LYS A 55 -3.73 6.27 31.26
N ILE A 56 -2.80 5.58 30.60
CA ILE A 56 -3.10 4.49 29.67
C ILE A 56 -2.47 3.18 30.14
N THR A 57 -2.78 2.10 29.43
CA THR A 57 -2.01 0.85 29.50
C THR A 57 -1.60 0.48 28.10
N LEU A 58 -0.31 0.38 27.82
CA LEU A 58 0.17 0.04 26.49
C LEU A 58 -0.31 -1.36 26.08
N PRO A 59 -0.67 -1.55 24.81
CA PRO A 59 -0.94 -2.88 24.29
C PRO A 59 0.24 -3.83 24.55
N SER A 60 -0.06 -5.00 25.11
CA SER A 60 0.98 -5.97 25.52
C SER A 60 1.98 -6.36 24.43
N CYS A 61 1.56 -6.35 23.15
CA CYS A 61 2.42 -6.56 21.98
C CYS A 61 3.45 -5.43 21.83
N TYR A 62 3.00 -4.17 21.89
CA TYR A 62 3.84 -2.99 21.77
C TYR A 62 4.77 -2.83 22.97
N ARG A 63 4.26 -3.02 24.20
CA ARG A 63 5.12 -3.07 25.40
C ARG A 63 6.23 -4.11 25.25
N SER A 64 5.91 -5.31 24.74
CA SER A 64 6.91 -6.36 24.55
C SER A 64 7.94 -6.01 23.48
N PHE A 65 7.56 -5.26 22.44
CA PHE A 65 8.52 -4.73 21.47
C PHE A 65 9.49 -3.75 22.13
N LEU A 66 8.97 -2.77 22.85
CA LEU A 66 9.77 -1.73 23.51
C LEU A 66 10.75 -2.32 24.54
N THR A 67 10.30 -3.24 25.39
CA THR A 67 11.12 -3.77 26.50
C THR A 67 12.00 -4.95 26.12
N GLN A 68 11.75 -5.59 24.96
CA GLN A 68 12.51 -6.79 24.57
C GLN A 68 13.20 -6.69 23.20
N ILE A 69 12.73 -5.87 22.25
CA ILE A 69 13.36 -5.69 20.94
C ILE A 69 14.21 -4.42 20.93
N GLY A 70 13.61 -3.27 21.23
CA GLY A 70 14.32 -1.99 21.32
C GLY A 70 13.39 -0.80 21.08
N ASN A 71 13.97 0.40 21.20
CA ASN A 71 13.26 1.67 21.12
C ASN A 71 14.12 2.72 20.45
N GLY A 72 13.59 3.36 19.41
CA GLY A 72 14.35 4.32 18.61
C GLY A 72 15.49 3.68 17.79
N GLY A 73 16.20 4.53 17.06
CA GLY A 73 17.21 4.16 16.10
C GLY A 73 17.77 5.37 15.36
N ASN A 74 18.32 5.13 14.16
CA ASN A 74 19.03 6.13 13.37
C ASN A 74 18.23 6.60 12.15
N SER A 75 16.93 6.29 12.09
CA SER A 75 16.04 6.75 11.04
C SER A 75 15.48 8.14 11.34
N TYR A 76 14.59 8.64 10.50
CA TYR A 76 13.84 9.87 10.72
C TYR A 76 13.24 9.91 12.13
N ALA A 77 13.26 11.09 12.77
CA ALA A 77 12.80 11.30 14.16
C ALA A 77 13.38 10.29 15.17
N ASN A 78 14.65 9.89 14.97
CA ASN A 78 15.33 8.87 15.77
C ASN A 78 14.59 7.52 15.81
N SER A 79 13.87 7.17 14.74
CA SER A 79 13.04 5.96 14.72
C SER A 79 13.86 4.68 14.63
N ALA A 80 13.33 3.63 15.28
CA ALA A 80 13.77 2.26 15.14
C ALA A 80 13.48 1.72 13.74
N ALA A 81 14.18 0.67 13.32
CA ALA A 81 13.85 -0.07 12.11
C ALA A 81 12.40 -0.55 12.12
N GLY A 82 11.69 -0.23 11.04
CA GLY A 82 10.30 -0.59 10.82
C GLY A 82 9.88 -0.18 9.41
N PRO A 83 8.62 -0.45 9.03
CA PRO A 83 8.05 0.04 7.78
C PRO A 83 8.28 1.53 7.56
N PHE A 84 8.43 1.93 6.29
CA PHE A 84 8.58 3.33 5.88
C PHE A 84 9.72 4.03 6.65
N TYR A 85 9.45 5.12 7.37
CA TYR A 85 10.49 5.84 8.09
C TYR A 85 10.85 5.26 9.46
N GLY A 86 10.23 4.14 9.86
CA GLY A 86 10.54 3.42 11.09
C GLY A 86 9.49 3.60 12.18
N ILE A 87 9.80 3.07 13.37
CA ILE A 87 8.95 3.18 14.55
C ILE A 87 9.50 4.26 15.49
N PHE A 88 8.70 5.27 15.81
CA PHE A 88 9.08 6.35 16.71
C PHE A 88 9.51 5.81 18.08
N PRO A 89 10.50 6.45 18.73
CA PRO A 89 10.79 6.17 20.13
C PRO A 89 9.56 6.43 21.03
N LEU A 90 9.38 5.63 22.08
CA LEU A 90 8.40 5.90 23.13
C LEU A 90 8.65 7.29 23.72
N GLY A 91 7.61 8.12 23.77
CA GLY A 91 7.72 9.49 24.25
C GLY A 91 7.83 10.53 23.13
N GLU A 92 8.16 10.11 21.90
CA GLU A 92 8.41 11.03 20.79
C GLU A 92 7.21 11.13 19.86
N ARG A 93 6.98 12.33 19.29
CA ARG A 93 5.92 12.60 18.29
C ARG A 93 4.52 12.18 18.75
N ILE A 94 4.25 12.25 20.05
CA ILE A 94 2.96 11.86 20.62
C ILE A 94 1.86 12.82 20.12
N SER A 95 2.19 14.10 19.99
CA SER A 95 1.28 15.14 19.50
C SER A 95 1.19 15.22 17.97
N GLU A 96 1.61 14.17 17.24
CA GLU A 96 1.55 14.18 15.76
C GLU A 96 0.12 14.26 15.22
N LEU A 97 -0.85 13.71 15.96
CA LEU A 97 -2.25 13.65 15.57
C LEU A 97 -3.15 14.58 16.38
N ILE A 98 -2.71 14.98 17.58
CA ILE A 98 -3.53 15.66 18.60
C ILE A 98 -2.65 16.62 19.40
N GLU A 99 -3.17 17.80 19.74
CA GLU A 99 -2.39 18.80 20.50
C GLU A 99 -2.23 18.41 21.99
N PHE A 100 -3.30 17.86 22.60
CA PHE A 100 -3.37 17.56 24.05
C PHE A 100 -3.41 16.05 24.36
N PRO A 101 -2.30 15.31 24.21
CA PRO A 101 -2.30 13.85 24.36
C PRO A 101 -2.72 13.33 25.75
N GLU A 102 -2.45 14.07 26.82
CA GLU A 102 -2.86 13.77 28.19
C GLU A 102 -4.39 13.75 28.38
N GLU A 103 -5.13 14.46 27.52
CA GLU A 103 -6.58 14.51 27.56
C GLU A 103 -7.22 13.37 26.74
N TYR A 104 -6.64 13.06 25.57
CA TYR A 104 -7.29 12.21 24.56
C TYR A 104 -6.75 10.78 24.48
N LEU A 105 -5.51 10.46 24.89
CA LEU A 105 -4.96 9.11 24.73
C LEU A 105 -5.64 8.05 25.62
N ASN A 106 -6.21 8.44 26.75
CA ASN A 106 -6.97 7.53 27.63
C ASN A 106 -8.45 7.39 27.25
N GLN A 107 -8.92 8.14 26.24
CA GLN A 107 -10.31 8.16 25.83
C GLN A 107 -10.68 6.96 24.93
N PRO A 108 -11.99 6.66 24.79
CA PRO A 108 -12.47 5.66 23.84
C PRO A 108 -12.05 5.99 22.40
N VAL A 109 -11.77 4.95 21.61
CA VAL A 109 -11.41 5.09 20.20
C VAL A 109 -12.67 5.24 19.35
N ASN A 110 -12.71 6.29 18.53
CA ASN A 110 -13.86 6.60 17.66
C ASN A 110 -13.72 6.04 16.23
N ILE A 111 -12.51 5.77 15.78
CA ILE A 111 -12.24 5.11 14.50
C ILE A 111 -12.24 3.59 14.62
N TYR A 112 -12.74 2.88 13.62
CA TYR A 112 -12.89 1.43 13.67
C TYR A 112 -12.63 0.73 12.32
N PRO A 113 -12.25 -0.55 12.33
CA PRO A 113 -12.01 -1.31 11.09
C PRO A 113 -13.26 -1.38 10.22
N GLY A 114 -13.12 -1.12 8.93
CA GLY A 114 -14.24 -1.16 7.99
C GLY A 114 -15.19 0.04 8.09
N MET A 115 -14.74 1.15 8.69
CA MET A 115 -15.51 2.40 8.75
C MET A 115 -16.05 2.81 7.38
N THR A 116 -17.35 3.11 7.33
CA THR A 116 -18.05 3.54 6.11
C THR A 116 -17.71 4.98 5.78
N ASP A 117 -17.89 5.38 4.53
CA ASP A 117 -17.69 6.78 4.12
C ASP A 117 -18.65 7.71 4.86
N GLU A 118 -19.91 7.30 5.05
CA GLU A 118 -20.90 8.05 5.82
C GLU A 118 -20.47 8.29 7.27
N SER A 119 -19.97 7.26 7.97
CA SER A 119 -19.49 7.42 9.34
C SER A 119 -18.23 8.29 9.42
N TRP A 120 -17.35 8.20 8.43
CA TRP A 120 -16.17 9.06 8.37
C TRP A 120 -16.57 10.53 8.16
N THR A 121 -17.40 10.81 7.15
CA THR A 121 -17.91 12.17 6.89
C THR A 121 -18.63 12.75 8.10
N GLN A 122 -19.46 11.98 8.80
CA GLN A 122 -20.13 12.46 10.02
C GLN A 122 -19.13 12.80 11.13
N LEU A 123 -18.06 12.01 11.27
CA LEU A 123 -17.02 12.22 12.28
C LEU A 123 -16.14 13.45 11.98
N THR A 124 -15.93 13.75 10.69
CA THR A 124 -15.06 14.85 10.23
C THR A 124 -15.81 16.11 9.83
N GLN A 125 -17.14 16.07 9.78
CA GLN A 125 -18.01 17.11 9.19
C GLN A 125 -17.67 18.52 9.68
N ARG A 126 -17.47 18.68 10.99
CA ARG A 126 -17.21 20.00 11.58
C ARG A 126 -15.92 20.62 11.06
N ILE A 127 -14.87 19.82 10.89
CA ILE A 127 -13.59 20.31 10.35
C ILE A 127 -13.73 20.66 8.86
N GLN A 128 -14.51 19.88 8.11
CA GLN A 128 -14.61 20.02 6.66
C GLN A 128 -15.56 21.12 6.20
N GLU A 129 -16.64 21.37 6.96
CA GLU A 129 -17.71 22.28 6.55
C GLU A 129 -17.65 23.65 7.24
N GLU A 130 -16.94 23.79 8.37
CA GLU A 130 -16.84 25.05 9.12
C GLU A 130 -15.65 25.89 8.60
N GLU A 131 -15.92 26.82 7.67
CA GLU A 131 -14.88 27.65 7.02
C GLU A 131 -14.02 28.47 8.01
N ASP A 132 -14.60 28.91 9.13
CA ASP A 132 -13.97 29.77 10.13
C ASP A 132 -13.77 29.06 11.49
N ILE A 133 -13.51 27.75 11.48
CA ILE A 133 -13.20 27.02 12.72
C ILE A 133 -11.95 27.60 13.38
N SER A 134 -12.05 27.98 14.66
CA SER A 134 -10.89 28.47 15.42
C SER A 134 -9.88 27.35 15.68
N ASP A 135 -8.58 27.68 15.75
CA ASP A 135 -7.51 26.73 16.06
C ASP A 135 -7.83 25.85 17.30
N ASP A 136 -8.29 26.46 18.40
CA ASP A 136 -8.67 25.74 19.63
C ASP A 136 -9.79 24.72 19.43
N ASP A 137 -10.73 25.00 18.53
CA ASP A 137 -11.84 24.08 18.23
C ASP A 137 -11.42 23.02 17.22
N PHE A 138 -10.57 23.37 16.26
CA PHE A 138 -9.92 22.41 15.37
C PHE A 138 -9.14 21.36 16.17
N ASP A 139 -8.33 21.78 17.14
CA ASP A 139 -7.56 20.89 18.00
C ASP A 139 -8.44 19.97 18.85
N LYS A 140 -9.59 20.47 19.34
CA LYS A 140 -10.58 19.65 20.04
C LYS A 140 -11.23 18.62 19.13
N GLU A 141 -11.59 18.99 17.90
CA GLU A 141 -12.16 18.03 16.95
C GLU A 141 -11.14 16.96 16.55
N MET A 142 -9.89 17.34 16.26
CA MET A 142 -8.80 16.39 16.02
C MET A 142 -8.59 15.45 17.22
N GLY A 143 -8.61 16.00 18.44
CA GLY A 143 -8.57 15.24 19.69
C GLY A 143 -9.69 14.20 19.80
N LYS A 144 -10.92 14.56 19.43
CA LYS A 144 -12.05 13.62 19.40
C LYS A 144 -11.86 12.55 18.32
N ILE A 145 -11.47 12.92 17.11
CA ILE A 145 -11.31 11.98 15.98
C ILE A 145 -10.26 10.91 16.32
N TYR A 146 -9.11 11.35 16.85
CA TYR A 146 -7.96 10.48 17.14
C TYR A 146 -7.81 10.11 18.62
N SER A 147 -8.90 10.20 19.39
CA SER A 147 -8.94 9.72 20.77
C SER A 147 -8.49 8.27 20.90
N GLY A 148 -7.63 7.98 21.88
CA GLY A 148 -7.08 6.65 22.12
C GLY A 148 -6.16 6.11 21.02
N ILE A 149 -5.64 6.95 20.13
CA ILE A 149 -4.73 6.58 19.04
C ILE A 149 -3.33 7.15 19.32
N LEU A 150 -2.32 6.28 19.40
CA LEU A 150 -0.93 6.68 19.60
C LEU A 150 -0.15 6.63 18.27
N PRO A 151 0.43 7.75 17.79
CA PRO A 151 1.34 7.73 16.65
C PRO A 151 2.55 6.83 16.93
N ILE A 152 2.92 6.00 15.96
CA ILE A 152 4.08 5.09 16.07
C ILE A 152 5.05 5.21 14.90
N GLY A 153 4.73 5.93 13.83
CA GLY A 153 5.65 6.11 12.70
C GLY A 153 5.09 7.05 11.63
N SER A 154 5.97 7.51 10.75
CA SER A 154 5.58 8.29 9.56
C SER A 154 5.78 7.46 8.29
N GLN A 155 4.84 7.60 7.36
CA GLN A 155 4.95 7.03 6.01
C GLN A 155 5.50 8.05 5.00
N GLY A 156 5.66 9.31 5.43
CA GLY A 156 5.97 10.47 4.60
C GLY A 156 4.71 11.25 4.19
N CYS A 157 4.91 12.48 3.73
CA CYS A 157 3.82 13.41 3.42
C CYS A 157 2.87 13.56 4.63
N ALA A 158 1.57 13.38 4.42
CA ALA A 158 0.53 13.47 5.44
C ALA A 158 0.21 12.11 6.11
N TYR A 159 0.91 11.02 5.75
CA TYR A 159 0.54 9.69 6.25
C TYR A 159 1.29 9.31 7.53
N ILE A 160 0.54 8.81 8.52
CA ILE A 160 1.02 8.34 9.82
C ILE A 160 0.60 6.88 10.05
N GLN A 161 1.46 6.08 10.69
CA GLN A 161 1.03 4.84 11.34
C GLN A 161 0.78 5.10 12.81
N ALA A 162 -0.32 4.56 13.31
CA ALA A 162 -0.67 4.65 14.72
C ALA A 162 -1.12 3.30 15.27
N ILE A 163 -1.19 3.20 16.60
CA ILE A 163 -1.69 2.03 17.31
C ILE A 163 -2.87 2.42 18.18
N THR A 164 -3.91 1.59 18.20
CA THR A 164 -5.05 1.75 19.10
C THR A 164 -4.66 1.41 20.54
N LEU A 165 -4.97 2.30 21.48
CA LEU A 165 -4.67 2.09 22.90
C LEU A 165 -5.83 1.49 23.68
N ASN A 166 -7.07 1.71 23.24
CA ASN A 166 -8.28 1.37 23.98
C ASN A 166 -9.30 0.61 23.12
N GLY A 167 -10.29 0.00 23.76
CA GLY A 167 -11.39 -0.71 23.10
C GLY A 167 -11.04 -2.09 22.52
N ALA A 168 -11.97 -2.64 21.74
CA ALA A 168 -11.89 -4.01 21.22
C ALA A 168 -10.72 -4.24 20.25
N ASN A 169 -10.27 -3.18 19.57
CA ASN A 169 -9.16 -3.23 18.62
C ASN A 169 -7.81 -2.93 19.26
N LYS A 170 -7.69 -2.81 20.59
CA LYS A 170 -6.46 -2.43 21.30
C LYS A 170 -5.24 -3.20 20.82
N GLY A 171 -4.22 -2.46 20.39
CA GLY A 171 -2.96 -2.98 19.89
C GLY A 171 -2.90 -3.18 18.39
N ARG A 172 -4.00 -2.95 17.65
CA ARG A 172 -4.05 -3.02 16.19
C ARG A 172 -3.46 -1.74 15.58
N VAL A 173 -2.76 -1.90 14.46
CA VAL A 173 -2.17 -0.78 13.72
C VAL A 173 -3.19 -0.19 12.75
N VAL A 174 -3.19 1.13 12.63
CA VAL A 174 -4.01 1.89 11.68
C VAL A 174 -3.13 2.86 10.89
N ASN A 175 -3.37 2.93 9.58
CA ASN A 175 -2.78 3.92 8.69
C ASN A 175 -3.75 5.10 8.57
N LEU A 176 -3.24 6.29 8.79
CA LEU A 176 -4.00 7.53 8.83
C LEU A 176 -3.43 8.53 7.84
N ASP A 177 -4.31 9.32 7.24
CA ASP A 177 -3.97 10.56 6.57
C ASP A 177 -4.28 11.70 7.54
N ILE A 178 -3.29 12.55 7.84
CA ILE A 178 -3.51 13.73 8.71
C ILE A 178 -4.22 14.85 7.95
N ASP A 179 -4.20 14.80 6.61
CA ASP A 179 -5.07 15.62 5.80
C ASP A 179 -6.49 15.05 5.91
N ILE A 180 -7.36 15.76 6.64
CA ILE A 180 -8.71 15.27 6.96
C ILE A 180 -9.59 15.14 5.70
N ASP A 181 -9.28 15.91 4.65
CA ASP A 181 -9.90 15.82 3.33
C ASP A 181 -9.32 14.66 2.48
N GLY A 182 -8.30 13.98 3.02
CA GLY A 182 -7.65 12.83 2.43
C GLY A 182 -8.40 11.51 2.67
N GLU A 183 -7.63 10.43 2.90
CA GLU A 183 -8.21 9.09 3.03
C GLU A 183 -8.69 8.78 4.45
N LYS A 184 -9.87 8.14 4.55
CA LYS A 184 -10.39 7.61 5.81
C LYS A 184 -9.43 6.56 6.43
N PRO A 185 -9.51 6.33 7.75
CA PRO A 185 -8.61 5.41 8.46
C PRO A 185 -8.59 4.00 7.86
N LYS A 186 -7.38 3.47 7.61
CA LYS A 186 -7.19 2.12 7.11
C LYS A 186 -6.45 1.23 8.10
N PHE A 187 -7.21 0.37 8.77
CA PHE A 187 -6.65 -0.61 9.71
C PHE A 187 -5.84 -1.69 8.99
N ALA A 188 -4.68 -2.03 9.54
CA ALA A 188 -3.90 -3.17 9.11
C ALA A 188 -4.69 -4.49 9.32
N TYR A 189 -4.41 -5.51 8.51
CA TYR A 189 -5.12 -6.80 8.58
C TYR A 189 -4.75 -7.63 9.83
N GLU A 190 -3.58 -7.34 10.40
CA GLU A 190 -3.03 -8.07 11.53
C GLU A 190 -3.73 -7.68 12.83
N ASN A 191 -3.86 -8.65 13.75
CA ASN A 191 -4.62 -8.46 14.97
C ASN A 191 -3.94 -7.50 15.95
N ASN A 192 -2.61 -7.37 15.86
CA ASN A 192 -1.84 -6.53 16.75
C ASN A 192 -0.51 -6.07 16.13
N PHE A 193 0.16 -5.12 16.78
CA PHE A 193 1.42 -4.55 16.35
C PHE A 193 2.54 -5.56 16.07
N LEU A 194 2.71 -6.61 16.88
CA LEU A 194 3.77 -7.59 16.64
C LEU A 194 3.48 -8.46 15.43
N ASP A 195 2.21 -8.83 15.20
CA ASP A 195 1.80 -9.57 14.00
C ASP A 195 2.07 -8.73 12.74
N TRP A 196 1.74 -7.44 12.78
CA TRP A 196 2.02 -6.47 11.72
C TRP A 196 3.54 -6.30 11.48
N TYR A 197 4.32 -6.12 12.54
CA TYR A 197 5.77 -5.96 12.45
C TYR A 197 6.46 -7.23 11.95
N GLU A 198 6.00 -8.40 12.40
CA GLU A 198 6.51 -9.69 11.95
C GLU A 198 6.21 -9.93 10.47
N ARG A 199 5.00 -9.59 10.02
CA ARG A 199 4.64 -9.63 8.60
C ARG A 199 5.53 -8.74 7.74
N TRP A 200 5.85 -7.53 8.19
CA TRP A 200 6.79 -6.65 7.47
C TRP A 200 8.13 -7.36 7.23
N LEU A 201 8.66 -8.02 8.25
CA LEU A 201 9.90 -8.79 8.11
C LEU A 201 9.75 -9.99 7.18
N ASP A 202 8.62 -10.70 7.24
CA ASP A 202 8.34 -11.82 6.32
C ASP A 202 8.32 -11.37 4.86
N GLU A 203 7.65 -10.26 4.57
CA GLU A 203 7.57 -9.73 3.20
C GLU A 203 8.90 -9.15 2.71
N ILE A 204 9.82 -8.75 3.60
CA ILE A 204 11.20 -8.45 3.21
C ILE A 204 11.96 -9.74 2.90
N ILE A 205 11.85 -10.75 3.77
CA ILE A 205 12.57 -12.02 3.64
C ILE A 205 12.14 -12.77 2.36
N SER A 206 10.85 -12.74 2.01
CA SER A 206 10.33 -13.32 0.77
C SER A 206 10.73 -12.54 -0.48
N GLY A 207 11.15 -11.28 -0.32
CA GLY A 207 11.45 -10.35 -1.41
C GLY A 207 10.24 -9.58 -1.93
N ASP A 208 9.06 -9.74 -1.32
CA ASP A 208 7.82 -9.03 -1.69
C ASP A 208 7.96 -7.50 -1.56
N LEU A 209 8.75 -7.02 -0.60
CA LEU A 209 9.01 -5.58 -0.38
C LEU A 209 10.30 -5.06 -1.04
N ILE A 210 11.08 -5.91 -1.71
CA ILE A 210 12.33 -5.50 -2.38
C ILE A 210 11.99 -5.03 -3.80
N LYS A 211 11.56 -3.77 -3.94
CA LYS A 211 11.12 -3.17 -5.20
C LYS A 211 11.79 -1.82 -5.45
N ASP A 212 11.88 -1.39 -6.71
CA ASP A 212 12.45 -0.08 -7.08
C ASP A 212 11.51 1.10 -6.87
N ARG A 213 10.26 0.84 -6.45
CA ARG A 213 9.24 1.85 -6.20
C ARG A 213 8.77 1.75 -4.75
N PRO A 214 8.31 2.86 -4.15
CA PRO A 214 7.74 2.84 -2.81
C PRO A 214 6.64 1.79 -2.69
N THR A 215 6.69 1.02 -1.60
CA THR A 215 5.74 -0.06 -1.31
C THR A 215 4.79 0.39 -0.21
N TRP A 216 3.49 0.21 -0.43
CA TRP A 216 2.43 0.54 0.53
C TRP A 216 2.15 -0.62 1.50
N PHE A 217 3.16 -0.95 2.31
CA PHE A 217 3.04 -2.01 3.31
C PHE A 217 1.90 -1.70 4.30
N GLY A 218 1.10 -2.72 4.67
CA GLY A 218 -0.02 -2.55 5.60
C GLY A 218 -1.34 -2.11 4.97
N PHE A 219 -1.39 -1.83 3.67
CA PHE A 219 -2.64 -1.44 2.95
C PHE A 219 -3.33 -2.60 2.21
N CYS A 220 -2.65 -3.75 2.06
CA CYS A 220 -3.16 -4.93 1.36
C CYS A 220 -3.14 -6.14 2.28
N MET A 221 -3.98 -7.15 2.01
CA MET A 221 -4.01 -8.38 2.79
C MET A 221 -2.67 -9.12 2.73
N GLY A 222 -2.21 -9.57 3.89
CA GLY A 222 -0.96 -10.29 4.08
C GLY A 222 -1.08 -11.80 4.01
N GLY A 223 0.07 -12.45 4.06
CA GLY A 223 0.22 -13.90 3.99
C GLY A 223 1.00 -14.34 2.77
N THR A 224 1.32 -15.62 2.71
CA THR A 224 1.87 -16.30 1.55
C THR A 224 0.84 -16.37 0.42
N ASP A 225 1.30 -16.65 -0.80
CA ASP A 225 0.42 -16.86 -1.94
C ASP A 225 -0.57 -18.02 -1.75
N ARG A 226 -0.14 -19.11 -1.11
CA ARG A 226 -0.99 -20.25 -0.73
C ARG A 226 -2.08 -19.87 0.26
N GLU A 227 -1.74 -19.10 1.29
CA GLU A 227 -2.72 -18.65 2.28
C GLU A 227 -3.75 -17.71 1.65
N LEU A 228 -3.31 -16.78 0.80
CA LEU A 228 -4.20 -15.82 0.13
C LEU A 228 -5.14 -16.52 -0.87
N ILE A 229 -4.63 -17.47 -1.67
CA ILE A 229 -5.50 -18.20 -2.60
C ILE A 229 -6.47 -19.15 -1.87
N GLY A 230 -6.05 -19.74 -0.74
CA GLY A 230 -6.94 -20.53 0.12
C GLY A 230 -8.08 -19.68 0.66
N LYS A 231 -7.77 -18.51 1.25
CA LYS A 231 -8.78 -17.54 1.71
C LYS A 231 -9.74 -17.10 0.61
N TYR A 232 -9.22 -16.89 -0.60
CA TYR A 232 -10.03 -16.57 -1.78
C TYR A 232 -11.02 -17.71 -2.10
N GLN A 233 -10.58 -18.96 -2.06
CA GLN A 233 -11.43 -20.12 -2.38
C GLN A 233 -12.47 -20.42 -1.29
N ASP A 234 -12.12 -20.19 -0.02
CA ASP A 234 -12.98 -20.48 1.14
C ASP A 234 -14.09 -19.45 1.36
N SER A 235 -13.98 -18.27 0.75
CA SER A 235 -14.95 -17.19 0.90
C SER A 235 -15.99 -17.19 -0.22
N THR A 236 -17.21 -16.73 0.08
CA THR A 236 -18.24 -16.36 -0.90
C THR A 236 -18.42 -14.84 -1.03
N ASN A 237 -17.80 -14.06 -0.14
CA ASN A 237 -17.88 -12.60 -0.16
C ASN A 237 -16.94 -12.03 -1.23
N GLU A 238 -17.49 -11.28 -2.19
CA GLU A 238 -16.74 -10.74 -3.33
C GLU A 238 -15.69 -9.71 -2.93
N GLU A 239 -15.99 -8.82 -1.98
CA GLU A 239 -15.02 -7.82 -1.48
C GLU A 239 -13.80 -8.49 -0.85
N TYR A 240 -14.03 -9.49 0.01
CA TYR A 240 -12.96 -10.27 0.63
C TYR A 240 -12.10 -11.02 -0.40
N LYS A 241 -12.74 -11.55 -1.46
CA LYS A 241 -12.03 -12.16 -2.59
C LYS A 241 -11.17 -11.16 -3.33
N ILE A 242 -11.69 -9.95 -3.58
CA ILE A 242 -10.92 -8.85 -4.18
C ILE A 242 -9.69 -8.53 -3.32
N GLU A 243 -9.85 -8.42 -2.00
CA GLU A 243 -8.72 -8.18 -1.09
C GLU A 243 -7.65 -9.28 -1.16
N CYS A 244 -8.06 -10.55 -1.30
CA CYS A 244 -7.13 -11.66 -1.48
C CYS A 244 -6.35 -11.54 -2.79
N LEU A 245 -7.02 -11.25 -3.91
CA LEU A 245 -6.37 -11.06 -5.22
C LEU A 245 -5.44 -9.83 -5.23
N VAL A 246 -5.84 -8.74 -4.58
CA VAL A 246 -4.99 -7.56 -4.39
C VAL A 246 -3.77 -7.88 -3.54
N GLY A 247 -3.90 -8.70 -2.49
CA GLY A 247 -2.78 -9.22 -1.73
C GLY A 247 -1.81 -10.05 -2.59
N LEU A 248 -2.34 -10.91 -3.47
CA LEU A 248 -1.54 -11.70 -4.42
C LEU A 248 -0.79 -10.81 -5.42
N LEU A 249 -1.37 -9.68 -5.83
CA LEU A 249 -0.72 -8.73 -6.75
C LEU A 249 0.57 -8.18 -6.15
N GLN A 250 0.66 -8.08 -4.82
CA GLN A 250 1.85 -7.59 -4.13
C GLN A 250 3.01 -8.59 -4.10
N LYS A 251 2.75 -9.88 -4.33
CA LYS A 251 3.75 -10.94 -4.20
C LYS A 251 4.79 -10.89 -5.30
N ALA A 252 6.06 -11.11 -4.95
CA ALA A 252 7.15 -11.13 -5.92
C ALA A 252 7.03 -12.32 -6.89
N LYS A 253 6.57 -13.48 -6.38
CA LYS A 253 6.36 -14.71 -7.14
C LYS A 253 5.11 -15.42 -6.65
N LEU A 254 4.45 -16.13 -7.55
CA LEU A 254 3.33 -17.03 -7.24
C LEU A 254 3.74 -18.46 -7.58
N ASN A 255 3.26 -19.41 -6.79
CA ASN A 255 3.39 -20.83 -7.05
C ASN A 255 2.48 -21.26 -8.21
N MET A 256 2.79 -22.41 -8.82
CA MET A 256 2.07 -22.92 -9.98
C MET A 256 0.59 -23.24 -9.70
N GLU A 257 0.27 -23.75 -8.52
CA GLU A 257 -1.13 -24.07 -8.15
C GLU A 257 -1.97 -22.80 -8.07
N THR A 258 -1.43 -21.74 -7.45
CA THR A 258 -2.05 -20.41 -7.42
C THR A 258 -2.24 -19.87 -8.84
N ILE A 259 -1.22 -19.98 -9.72
CA ILE A 259 -1.34 -19.52 -11.12
C ILE A 259 -2.46 -20.25 -11.86
N GLN A 260 -2.59 -21.58 -11.69
CA GLN A 260 -3.66 -22.36 -12.31
C GLN A 260 -5.05 -21.95 -11.84
N ILE A 261 -5.20 -21.58 -10.56
CA ILE A 261 -6.47 -21.06 -10.04
C ILE A 261 -6.77 -19.68 -10.64
N ILE A 262 -5.78 -18.78 -10.66
CA ILE A 262 -5.91 -17.44 -11.26
C ILE A 262 -6.24 -17.51 -12.76
N GLU A 263 -5.66 -18.46 -13.49
CA GLU A 263 -5.95 -18.63 -14.91
C GLU A 263 -7.44 -18.95 -15.16
N LYS A 264 -8.02 -19.84 -14.36
CA LYS A 264 -9.45 -20.15 -14.41
C LYS A 264 -10.29 -18.94 -14.02
N GLU A 265 -9.83 -18.19 -13.02
CA GLU A 265 -10.52 -17.01 -12.50
C GLU A 265 -10.62 -15.85 -13.51
N CYS A 266 -9.76 -15.82 -14.53
CA CYS A 266 -9.88 -14.84 -15.62
C CYS A 266 -11.21 -14.93 -16.40
N SER A 267 -11.93 -16.04 -16.26
CA SER A 267 -13.27 -16.23 -16.85
C SER A 267 -14.41 -16.06 -15.83
N ASN A 268 -14.14 -15.47 -14.67
CA ASN A 268 -15.15 -15.22 -13.64
C ASN A 268 -16.25 -14.26 -14.16
N PRO A 269 -17.54 -14.52 -13.85
CA PRO A 269 -18.63 -13.63 -14.23
C PRO A 269 -18.53 -12.20 -13.66
N SER A 270 -17.91 -12.01 -12.49
CA SER A 270 -17.60 -10.68 -11.95
C SER A 270 -16.51 -10.03 -12.79
N PRO A 271 -16.77 -8.87 -13.43
CA PRO A 271 -15.75 -8.14 -14.18
C PRO A 271 -14.58 -7.71 -13.31
N VAL A 272 -14.82 -7.42 -12.03
CA VAL A 272 -13.76 -6.99 -11.10
C VAL A 272 -12.80 -8.13 -10.81
N LEU A 273 -13.33 -9.30 -10.46
CA LEU A 273 -12.51 -10.49 -10.18
C LEU A 273 -11.77 -10.98 -11.41
N SER A 274 -12.45 -11.08 -12.56
CA SER A 274 -11.80 -11.51 -13.81
C SER A 274 -10.72 -10.53 -14.28
N ASN A 275 -10.93 -9.22 -14.12
CA ASN A 275 -9.92 -8.19 -14.45
C ASN A 275 -8.71 -8.25 -13.51
N LEU A 276 -8.91 -8.48 -12.20
CA LEU A 276 -7.80 -8.67 -11.25
C LEU A 276 -7.03 -9.96 -11.52
N ALA A 277 -7.73 -11.05 -11.84
CA ALA A 277 -7.11 -12.31 -12.24
C ALA A 277 -6.29 -12.16 -13.52
N LEU A 278 -6.80 -11.43 -14.52
CA LEU A 278 -6.06 -11.15 -15.75
C LEU A 278 -4.80 -10.30 -15.51
N GLN A 279 -4.88 -9.30 -14.62
CA GLN A 279 -3.71 -8.53 -14.20
C GLN A 279 -2.66 -9.42 -13.51
N LEU A 280 -3.09 -10.28 -12.58
CA LEU A 280 -2.22 -11.23 -11.89
C LEU A 280 -1.54 -12.17 -12.88
N LEU A 281 -2.30 -12.77 -13.79
CA LEU A 281 -1.79 -13.70 -14.79
C LEU A 281 -0.80 -13.01 -15.73
N THR A 282 -1.10 -11.77 -16.16
CA THR A 282 -0.18 -10.99 -17.02
C THR A 282 1.12 -10.67 -16.29
N LYS A 283 1.04 -10.33 -14.99
CA LYS A 283 2.20 -10.07 -14.13
C LYS A 283 3.09 -11.29 -13.92
N THR A 284 2.51 -12.48 -13.83
CA THR A 284 3.27 -13.70 -13.54
C THR A 284 3.72 -14.45 -14.78
N ASP A 285 2.86 -14.57 -15.79
CA ASP A 285 3.13 -15.28 -17.03
C ASP A 285 2.32 -14.69 -18.20
N TYR A 286 2.94 -13.74 -18.90
CA TYR A 286 2.34 -13.14 -20.10
C TYR A 286 2.01 -14.18 -21.19
N LYS A 287 2.79 -15.26 -21.34
CA LYS A 287 2.53 -16.25 -22.40
C LYS A 287 1.20 -16.95 -22.15
N LEU A 288 0.91 -17.27 -20.89
CA LEU A 288 -0.36 -17.84 -20.47
C LEU A 288 -1.50 -16.82 -20.56
N ALA A 289 -1.24 -15.56 -20.22
CA ALA A 289 -2.22 -14.49 -20.30
C ALA A 289 -2.61 -14.07 -21.73
N LYS A 290 -1.73 -14.28 -22.73
CA LYS A 290 -1.85 -13.70 -24.07
C LYS A 290 -3.20 -13.97 -24.74
N ASN A 291 -3.66 -15.22 -24.74
CA ASN A 291 -4.94 -15.56 -25.38
C ASN A 291 -6.12 -14.88 -24.68
N LYS A 292 -6.13 -14.90 -23.35
CA LYS A 292 -7.17 -14.25 -22.54
C LYS A 292 -7.17 -12.72 -22.70
N LEU A 293 -5.99 -12.11 -22.84
CA LEU A 293 -5.88 -10.69 -23.18
C LEU A 293 -6.49 -10.40 -24.56
N LYS A 294 -6.25 -11.25 -25.57
CA LYS A 294 -6.82 -11.07 -26.93
C LYS A 294 -8.34 -11.23 -26.94
N GLU A 295 -8.87 -12.18 -26.16
CA GLU A 295 -10.31 -12.32 -25.94
C GLU A 295 -10.89 -11.09 -25.24
N LYS A 296 -10.23 -10.60 -24.19
CA LYS A 296 -10.68 -9.44 -23.42
C LYS A 296 -10.61 -8.13 -24.22
N TYR A 297 -9.67 -8.02 -25.16
CA TYR A 297 -9.48 -6.80 -25.98
C TYR A 297 -10.74 -6.41 -26.76
N THR A 298 -11.52 -7.38 -27.24
CA THR A 298 -12.73 -7.10 -28.03
C THR A 298 -13.89 -6.56 -27.17
N ILE A 299 -13.79 -6.69 -25.84
CA ILE A 299 -14.83 -6.31 -24.88
C ILE A 299 -14.39 -5.08 -24.08
N GLU A 300 -13.18 -5.11 -23.51
CA GLU A 300 -12.62 -4.10 -22.63
C GLU A 300 -11.15 -3.81 -23.01
N PRO A 301 -10.88 -3.06 -24.09
CA PRO A 301 -9.51 -2.79 -24.53
C PRO A 301 -8.67 -2.03 -23.49
N LEU A 302 -9.30 -1.20 -22.64
CA LEU A 302 -8.58 -0.43 -21.63
C LEU A 302 -7.83 -1.32 -20.64
N ILE A 303 -8.47 -2.36 -20.09
CA ILE A 303 -7.81 -3.24 -19.10
C ILE A 303 -6.65 -4.00 -19.72
N VAL A 304 -6.74 -4.34 -21.01
CA VAL A 304 -5.67 -5.01 -21.75
C VAL A 304 -4.44 -4.12 -21.85
N PHE A 305 -4.60 -2.89 -22.34
CA PHE A 305 -3.46 -1.96 -22.47
C PHE A 305 -2.90 -1.52 -21.12
N GLN A 306 -3.71 -1.50 -20.06
CA GLN A 306 -3.25 -1.35 -18.68
C GLN A 306 -2.36 -2.52 -18.25
N CYS A 307 -2.79 -3.76 -18.46
CA CYS A 307 -2.01 -4.97 -18.14
C CYS A 307 -0.66 -4.97 -18.89
N LEU A 308 -0.67 -4.65 -20.18
CA LEU A 308 0.55 -4.56 -20.99
C LEU A 308 1.51 -3.52 -20.46
N PHE A 309 1.04 -2.29 -20.23
CA PHE A 309 1.89 -1.22 -19.75
C PHE A 309 2.45 -1.47 -18.34
N TRP A 310 1.66 -2.05 -17.43
CA TRP A 310 2.12 -2.29 -16.06
C TRP A 310 3.01 -3.51 -15.93
N TYR A 311 2.76 -4.57 -16.72
CA TYR A 311 3.31 -5.89 -16.43
C TYR A 311 3.98 -6.60 -17.61
N ALA A 312 3.70 -6.21 -18.86
CA ALA A 312 4.19 -6.92 -20.04
C ALA A 312 4.72 -5.97 -21.13
N LYS A 313 5.44 -4.91 -20.72
CA LYS A 313 6.01 -3.91 -21.64
C LYS A 313 6.89 -4.52 -22.73
N ASP A 314 7.68 -5.52 -22.38
CA ASP A 314 8.58 -6.20 -23.33
C ASP A 314 7.82 -7.00 -24.40
N ALA A 315 6.52 -7.25 -24.20
CA ALA A 315 5.64 -7.91 -25.15
C ALA A 315 4.79 -6.95 -25.99
N SER A 316 5.04 -5.64 -25.93
CA SER A 316 4.24 -4.63 -26.64
C SER A 316 4.18 -4.85 -28.17
N GLU A 317 5.22 -5.45 -28.77
CA GLU A 317 5.26 -5.79 -30.20
C GLU A 317 4.11 -6.72 -30.65
N ASP A 318 3.65 -7.62 -29.76
CA ASP A 318 2.55 -8.56 -30.05
C ASP A 318 1.20 -7.87 -30.30
N TRP A 319 1.12 -6.57 -30.02
CA TRP A 319 -0.11 -5.77 -30.00
C TRP A 319 -0.16 -4.69 -31.08
N ILE A 320 0.82 -4.65 -31.98
CA ILE A 320 0.83 -3.72 -33.12
C ILE A 320 -0.43 -3.80 -33.98
N PRO A 321 -0.98 -4.99 -34.31
CA PRO A 321 -2.22 -5.07 -35.08
C PRO A 321 -3.38 -4.34 -34.41
N GLU A 322 -3.60 -4.58 -33.11
CA GLU A 322 -4.66 -3.95 -32.32
C GLU A 322 -4.42 -2.45 -32.14
N ILE A 323 -3.17 -2.04 -31.91
CA ILE A 323 -2.78 -0.63 -31.85
C ILE A 323 -3.15 0.09 -33.15
N LYS A 324 -2.87 -0.51 -34.31
CA LYS A 324 -3.22 0.08 -35.61
C LYS A 324 -4.72 0.26 -35.77
N VAL A 325 -5.51 -0.71 -35.32
CA VAL A 325 -6.98 -0.62 -35.34
C VAL A 325 -7.45 0.53 -34.45
N LEU A 326 -7.05 0.54 -33.17
CA LEU A 326 -7.46 1.58 -32.22
C LEU A 326 -7.05 2.99 -32.65
N LEU A 327 -5.86 3.15 -33.22
CA LEU A 327 -5.38 4.46 -33.68
C LEU A 327 -5.89 4.85 -35.07
N SER A 328 -6.55 3.93 -35.80
CA SER A 328 -7.27 4.30 -37.03
C SER A 328 -8.61 4.97 -36.74
N GLU A 329 -9.18 4.71 -35.56
CA GLU A 329 -10.41 5.35 -35.08
C GLU A 329 -10.07 6.68 -34.42
N ARG A 330 -10.66 7.80 -34.91
CA ARG A 330 -10.49 9.10 -34.23
C ARG A 330 -11.22 9.18 -32.90
N ASN A 331 -12.33 8.46 -32.74
CA ASN A 331 -13.16 8.52 -31.53
C ASN A 331 -12.71 7.49 -30.47
N ILE A 332 -11.55 7.72 -29.87
CA ILE A 332 -10.97 6.87 -28.83
C ILE A 332 -11.13 7.53 -27.45
N ASP A 333 -11.45 6.73 -26.44
CA ASP A 333 -11.49 7.20 -25.06
C ASP A 333 -10.11 7.76 -24.64
N PRO A 334 -10.04 8.96 -24.00
CA PRO A 334 -8.77 9.57 -23.62
C PRO A 334 -7.91 8.71 -22.70
N LYS A 335 -8.51 7.92 -21.80
CA LYS A 335 -7.77 7.06 -20.88
C LYS A 335 -7.20 5.86 -21.62
N LEU A 336 -7.98 5.23 -22.49
CA LEU A 336 -7.48 4.18 -23.40
C LEU A 336 -6.34 4.70 -24.28
N PHE A 337 -6.50 5.88 -24.89
CA PHE A 337 -5.45 6.50 -25.70
C PHE A 337 -4.14 6.68 -24.94
N ASN A 338 -4.17 7.12 -23.67
CA ASN A 338 -2.97 7.23 -22.85
C ASN A 338 -2.24 5.88 -22.74
N PHE A 339 -2.94 4.80 -22.38
CA PHE A 339 -2.32 3.49 -22.24
C PHE A 339 -1.84 2.90 -23.56
N VAL A 340 -2.60 3.07 -24.65
CA VAL A 340 -2.17 2.66 -26.00
C VAL A 340 -0.88 3.37 -26.38
N THR A 341 -0.79 4.68 -26.19
CA THR A 341 0.41 5.44 -26.53
C THR A 341 1.61 5.13 -25.63
N TYR A 342 1.38 4.76 -24.36
CA TYR A 342 2.43 4.24 -23.50
C TYR A 342 2.98 2.90 -23.99
N VAL A 343 2.13 1.99 -24.45
CA VAL A 343 2.54 0.71 -25.04
C VAL A 343 3.29 0.94 -26.37
N VAL A 344 2.80 1.85 -27.22
CA VAL A 344 3.50 2.26 -28.47
C VAL A 344 4.92 2.73 -28.19
N LYS A 345 5.14 3.47 -27.09
CA LYS A 345 6.48 3.94 -26.70
C LYS A 345 7.45 2.78 -26.38
N GLU A 346 6.94 1.62 -25.96
CA GLU A 346 7.77 0.44 -25.65
C GLU A 346 7.97 -0.48 -26.86
N CYS A 347 7.22 -0.29 -27.96
CA CYS A 347 7.44 -0.99 -29.22
C CYS A 347 8.79 -0.57 -29.87
N LYS A 348 9.45 -1.55 -30.49
CA LYS A 348 10.60 -1.36 -31.39
C LYS A 348 10.15 -0.87 -32.77
N THR A 349 8.99 -1.33 -33.23
CA THR A 349 8.39 -0.91 -34.50
C THR A 349 8.02 0.57 -34.42
N ASN A 350 8.51 1.37 -35.38
CA ASN A 350 8.22 2.79 -35.42
C ASN A 350 6.76 3.05 -35.82
N SER A 351 5.91 3.29 -34.83
CA SER A 351 4.49 3.61 -34.99
C SER A 351 4.18 5.11 -34.83
N SER A 352 5.18 5.99 -34.90
CA SER A 352 4.99 7.44 -34.74
C SER A 352 4.01 8.04 -35.74
N ILE A 353 3.95 7.52 -36.97
CA ILE A 353 3.02 7.98 -38.00
C ILE A 353 1.55 7.79 -37.60
N LEU A 354 1.25 6.77 -36.78
CA LEU A 354 -0.13 6.52 -36.30
C LEU A 354 -0.60 7.59 -35.32
N LEU A 355 0.32 8.33 -34.68
CA LEU A 355 0.00 9.35 -33.68
C LEU A 355 -0.12 10.76 -34.27
N GLN A 356 0.37 10.99 -35.50
CA GLN A 356 0.31 12.30 -36.15
C GLN A 356 -1.12 12.86 -36.28
N PRO A 357 -2.15 12.07 -36.68
CA PRO A 357 -3.51 12.60 -36.79
C PRO A 357 -4.09 13.13 -35.46
N PHE A 358 -3.55 12.68 -34.33
CA PHE A 358 -4.03 13.03 -33.00
C PHE A 358 -3.42 14.33 -32.44
N THR A 359 -2.41 14.92 -33.08
CA THR A 359 -1.84 16.21 -32.62
C THR A 359 -2.81 17.38 -32.79
N GLU A 360 -3.81 17.20 -33.66
CA GLU A 360 -4.86 18.19 -33.97
C GLU A 360 -6.25 17.69 -33.53
N HIS A 361 -6.31 16.68 -32.66
CA HIS A 361 -7.56 16.11 -32.16
C HIS A 361 -8.42 17.14 -31.41
N GLU A 362 -9.75 17.04 -31.43
CA GLU A 362 -10.61 18.03 -30.73
C GLU A 362 -10.45 17.97 -29.20
N ASN A 363 -10.29 16.76 -28.66
CA ASN A 363 -9.99 16.54 -27.24
C ASN A 363 -8.55 16.97 -26.87
N GLU A 364 -8.43 17.94 -25.97
CA GLU A 364 -7.16 18.50 -25.53
C GLU A 364 -6.23 17.46 -24.87
N LYS A 365 -6.76 16.55 -24.06
CA LYS A 365 -5.95 15.53 -23.38
C LYS A 365 -5.26 14.62 -24.39
N ILE A 366 -6.00 14.22 -25.43
CA ILE A 366 -5.49 13.40 -26.52
C ILE A 366 -4.41 14.16 -27.31
N ARG A 367 -4.63 15.43 -27.68
CA ARG A 367 -3.61 16.25 -28.36
C ARG A 367 -2.31 16.35 -27.57
N ARG A 368 -2.42 16.71 -26.29
CA ARG A 368 -1.25 16.89 -25.40
C ARG A 368 -0.46 15.59 -25.28
N GLN A 369 -1.16 14.47 -25.07
CA GLN A 369 -0.54 13.15 -24.98
C GLN A 369 0.17 12.75 -26.29
N ALA A 370 -0.49 12.93 -27.44
CA ALA A 370 0.09 12.60 -28.75
C ALA A 370 1.39 13.40 -29.00
N GLY A 371 1.37 14.71 -28.72
CA GLY A 371 2.55 15.56 -28.84
C GLY A 371 3.69 15.14 -27.91
N TYR A 372 3.38 14.80 -26.65
CA TYR A 372 4.37 14.31 -25.68
C TYR A 372 5.05 13.02 -26.16
N ILE A 373 4.27 12.01 -26.57
CA ILE A 373 4.81 10.72 -26.99
C ILE A 373 5.61 10.83 -28.29
N LEU A 374 5.16 11.63 -29.25
CA LEU A 374 5.92 11.89 -30.48
C LEU A 374 7.30 12.52 -30.21
N LYS A 375 7.38 13.43 -29.23
CA LYS A 375 8.66 14.02 -28.80
C LYS A 375 9.60 12.95 -28.24
N GLU A 376 9.09 12.11 -27.32
CA GLU A 376 9.85 11.02 -26.70
C GLU A 376 10.37 10.01 -27.74
N LEU A 377 9.54 9.62 -28.71
CA LEU A 377 9.92 8.69 -29.78
C LEU A 377 11.05 9.25 -30.66
N LYS A 378 11.01 10.54 -31.00
CA LYS A 378 12.09 11.21 -31.77
C LYS A 378 13.42 11.22 -31.00
N HIS A 379 13.38 11.34 -29.67
CA HIS A 379 14.59 11.27 -28.85
C HIS A 379 15.17 9.84 -28.82
N LYS A 380 14.33 8.80 -28.73
CA LYS A 380 14.79 7.40 -28.80
C LYS A 380 15.52 7.08 -30.12
N THR A 381 15.02 7.55 -31.27
CA THR A 381 15.65 7.29 -32.58
C THR A 381 17.02 7.98 -32.76
N LYS A 382 17.33 9.01 -31.96
CA LYS A 382 18.62 9.71 -32.00
C LYS A 382 19.67 9.14 -31.05
N ALA A 383 19.26 8.30 -30.10
CA ALA A 383 20.12 7.73 -29.05
C ALA A 383 20.58 6.29 -29.37
N ASN A 384 19.97 5.66 -30.37
CA ASN A 384 20.44 4.43 -31.02
C ASN A 384 21.17 4.80 -32.31
#